data_AF-A0A0G0LWY6-F1
#
_entry.id   AF-A0A0G0LWY6-F1
#
_cell.length_a   1.000
_cell.length_b   1.000
_cell.length_c   1.000
_cell.angle_alpha   90.00
_cell.angle_beta   90.00
_cell.angle_gamma   90.00
#
_symmetry.space_group_name_H-M   'P 1'
#
loop_
_entity.id
_entity.type
_entity.pdbx_description
1 polymer ?
#
loop_
_entity_poly.entity_id
_entity_poly.type
_entity_poly.pdbx_seq_one_letter_code
_entity_poly.pdbx_strand_id
1 'polypeptide(L)'
;MEEGEIKIPQINPDNGTPKPGFLARLKAFLKRRKKLIIGFFAIVIIFLLILIVPTILVYRDARGLLTSVSNLEKAVKEEQNIVRVKEEIQNVRQGLLRVKRSYKFLVWTKPIPLLGGYYRDGEAALNAGVSGMEAADVIMTAVEPYADIIGFTGSSVTAKSGEESANDRIEFIVESIKDIIPKLDEIYQKVKVVQTEINKISPSRYPVRFAGREVRSKVVSGISLVDEAAEAVANSKPLLEMAPYFLGIDGERTYLLIFQNDKELRPTGGFITAYAFMTVNKGKVQPGASNDIYNLDLKYKPTIPAPQPIIDYIKGPYILSKNLRLRDMNWSGDFKESMDLFITEAKKVGINDVDGVVAVDTQVVVNILGVLGQIGVPGFGNFSTEIVVECNCPQVIHELESFADNEGAVIWDPLTGKILQAPRGYGNRKEIVGPLMNSILSNALGQPKEKLPDLFQAGWRSLTEKHVLFYMFDKKAQEAVEAFNIAGRVKNFEGDYLYINDANLGGRKSNLYVTQEVNQEIKVAKDG
;
A
#
# COMPACT_ATOMS: atom_id res chain seq x y z
N MET A 1 12.26 97.71 -77.04
CA MET A 1 11.39 98.34 -76.04
C MET A 1 10.43 97.30 -75.53
N GLU A 2 10.00 97.46 -74.27
CA GLU A 2 9.15 96.57 -73.45
C GLU A 2 9.89 95.48 -72.66
N GLU A 3 10.57 95.99 -71.63
CA GLU A 3 10.40 95.68 -70.20
C GLU A 3 9.68 94.38 -69.81
N GLY A 4 10.35 93.63 -68.93
CA GLY A 4 9.86 92.39 -68.35
C GLY A 4 8.97 92.59 -67.13
N GLU A 5 8.12 91.60 -66.89
CA GLU A 5 7.46 91.35 -65.61
C GLU A 5 7.73 89.90 -65.17
N ILE A 6 8.49 89.76 -64.10
CA ILE A 6 8.67 88.51 -63.36
C ILE A 6 7.41 88.31 -62.50
N LYS A 7 6.56 87.34 -62.87
CA LYS A 7 5.39 86.97 -62.06
C LYS A 7 5.81 86.10 -60.86
N ILE A 8 5.80 86.70 -59.68
CA ILE A 8 5.86 86.01 -58.39
C ILE A 8 4.48 85.35 -58.15
N PRO A 9 4.39 84.02 -57.96
CA PRO A 9 3.11 83.39 -57.67
C PRO A 9 2.63 83.75 -56.26
N GLN A 10 1.43 84.34 -56.18
CA GLN A 10 0.71 84.55 -54.92
C GLN A 10 0.37 83.19 -54.30
N ILE A 11 0.87 82.95 -53.09
CA ILE A 11 0.40 81.87 -52.22
C ILE A 11 -0.98 82.30 -51.69
N ASN A 12 -2.02 81.64 -52.18
CA ASN A 12 -3.38 81.77 -51.66
C ASN A 12 -3.48 81.04 -50.30
N PRO A 13 -3.79 81.72 -49.17
CA PRO A 13 -3.81 81.08 -47.85
C PRO A 13 -5.09 80.27 -47.56
N ASP A 14 -6.12 80.27 -48.41
CA ASP A 14 -7.46 79.80 -48.03
C ASP A 14 -7.96 78.58 -48.82
N ASN A 15 -7.20 77.48 -48.78
CA ASN A 15 -7.74 76.16 -49.16
C ASN A 15 -7.34 75.04 -48.18
N GLY A 16 -7.41 75.36 -46.89
CA GLY A 16 -7.33 74.39 -45.81
C GLY A 16 -8.68 74.25 -45.10
N THR A 17 -9.64 73.51 -45.66
CA THR A 17 -10.72 72.98 -44.79
C THR A 17 -10.03 72.20 -43.66
N PRO A 18 -10.28 72.51 -42.38
CA PRO A 18 -9.55 71.88 -41.29
C PRO A 18 -9.79 70.38 -41.38
N LYS A 19 -8.71 69.60 -41.59
CA LYS A 19 -8.79 68.14 -41.49
C LYS A 19 -9.37 67.85 -40.11
N PRO A 20 -10.50 67.11 -40.00
CA PRO A 20 -11.12 66.88 -38.71
C PRO A 20 -10.09 66.28 -37.78
N GLY A 21 -9.88 66.91 -36.61
CA GLY A 21 -8.95 66.43 -35.59
C GLY A 21 -9.22 64.95 -35.27
N PHE A 22 -8.22 64.22 -34.80
CA PHE A 22 -8.28 62.77 -34.54
C PHE A 22 -9.60 62.33 -33.88
N LEU A 23 -10.11 63.10 -32.91
CA LEU A 23 -11.38 62.87 -32.22
C LEU A 23 -12.63 62.98 -33.12
N ALA A 24 -12.65 63.88 -34.10
CA ALA A 24 -13.75 64.02 -35.06
C ALA A 24 -13.74 62.89 -36.11
N ARG A 25 -12.54 62.43 -36.54
CA ARG A 25 -12.39 61.23 -37.38
C ARG A 25 -12.78 59.96 -36.64
N LEU A 26 -12.40 59.83 -35.37
CA LEU A 26 -12.79 58.73 -34.49
C LEU A 26 -14.32 58.72 -34.29
N LYS A 27 -14.95 59.86 -34.01
CA LYS A 27 -16.42 59.99 -33.90
C LYS A 27 -17.13 59.61 -35.20
N ALA A 28 -16.64 60.04 -36.36
CA ALA A 28 -17.23 59.67 -37.65
C ALA A 28 -17.05 58.17 -37.98
N PHE A 29 -15.90 57.58 -37.64
CA PHE A 29 -15.60 56.15 -37.78
C PHE A 29 -16.48 55.28 -36.86
N LEU A 30 -16.58 55.66 -35.58
CA LEU A 30 -17.48 55.03 -34.60
C LEU A 30 -18.95 55.16 -35.00
N LYS A 31 -19.37 56.29 -35.60
CA LYS A 31 -20.76 56.51 -36.05
C LYS A 31 -21.10 55.68 -37.29
N ARG A 32 -20.20 55.55 -38.27
CA ARG A 32 -20.38 54.71 -39.48
C ARG A 32 -20.35 53.21 -39.18
N ARG A 33 -19.53 52.77 -38.22
CA ARG A 33 -19.41 51.36 -37.81
C ARG A 33 -20.13 51.03 -36.51
N LYS A 34 -21.00 51.92 -36.00
CA LYS A 34 -21.70 51.77 -34.71
C LYS A 34 -22.41 50.42 -34.60
N LYS A 35 -23.09 49.96 -35.66
CA LYS A 35 -23.76 48.65 -35.71
C LYS A 35 -22.79 47.47 -35.68
N LEU A 36 -21.63 47.57 -36.35
CA LEU A 36 -20.58 46.55 -36.33
C LEU A 36 -19.86 46.47 -34.98
N ILE A 37 -19.63 47.62 -34.34
CA ILE A 37 -19.00 47.71 -33.01
C ILE A 37 -19.96 47.19 -31.94
N ILE A 38 -21.23 47.59 -31.97
CA ILE A 38 -22.28 47.05 -31.08
C ILE A 38 -22.43 45.54 -31.30
N GLY A 39 -22.43 45.07 -32.57
CA GLY A 39 -22.46 43.64 -32.89
C GLY A 39 -21.25 42.87 -32.36
N PHE A 40 -20.04 43.43 -32.48
CA PHE A 40 -18.82 42.83 -31.93
C PHE A 40 -18.87 42.76 -30.40
N PHE A 41 -19.26 43.83 -29.71
CA PHE A 41 -19.42 43.82 -28.25
C PHE A 41 -20.52 42.86 -27.80
N ALA A 42 -21.62 42.74 -28.54
CA ALA A 42 -22.67 41.76 -28.25
C ALA A 42 -22.15 40.32 -28.38
N ILE A 43 -21.36 40.02 -29.41
CA ILE A 43 -20.70 38.71 -29.58
C ILE A 43 -19.71 38.44 -28.45
N VAL A 44 -18.92 39.44 -28.05
CA VAL A 44 -17.98 39.32 -26.93
C VAL A 44 -18.72 39.10 -25.61
N ILE A 45 -19.82 39.80 -25.36
CA ILE A 45 -20.65 39.60 -24.16
C ILE A 45 -21.29 38.20 -24.16
N ILE A 46 -21.82 37.75 -25.30
CA ILE A 46 -22.38 36.40 -25.45
C ILE A 46 -21.29 35.34 -25.21
N PHE A 47 -20.09 35.53 -25.78
CA PHE A 47 -18.95 34.66 -25.55
C PHE A 47 -18.52 34.64 -24.07
N LEU A 48 -18.47 35.81 -23.42
CA LEU A 48 -18.18 35.92 -21.99
C LEU A 48 -19.27 35.25 -21.15
N LEU A 49 -20.55 35.35 -21.51
CA LEU A 49 -21.63 34.65 -20.81
C LEU A 49 -21.52 33.13 -21.00
N ILE A 50 -21.18 32.66 -22.20
CA ILE A 50 -20.93 31.24 -22.53
C ILE A 50 -19.71 30.70 -21.77
N LEU A 51 -18.73 31.54 -21.44
CA LEU A 51 -17.57 31.15 -20.64
C LEU A 51 -17.87 31.23 -19.12
N ILE A 52 -18.35 32.37 -18.64
CA ILE A 52 -18.46 32.70 -17.22
C ILE A 52 -19.57 31.89 -16.55
N VAL A 53 -20.76 31.79 -17.16
CA VAL A 53 -21.91 31.13 -16.53
C VAL A 53 -21.63 29.64 -16.30
N PRO A 54 -21.17 28.85 -17.30
CA PRO A 54 -20.78 27.47 -17.08
C PRO A 54 -19.63 27.31 -16.08
N THR A 55 -18.63 28.20 -16.10
CA THR A 55 -17.50 28.14 -15.17
C THR A 55 -17.94 28.37 -13.72
N ILE A 56 -18.85 29.32 -13.47
CA ILE A 56 -19.41 29.56 -12.14
C ILE A 56 -20.22 28.34 -11.66
N LEU A 57 -21.02 27.74 -12.54
CA LEU A 57 -21.81 26.54 -12.20
C LEU A 57 -20.90 25.37 -11.82
N VAL A 58 -19.88 25.09 -12.64
CA VAL A 58 -18.87 24.05 -12.35
C VAL A 58 -18.15 24.34 -11.05
N TYR A 59 -17.72 25.59 -10.81
CA TYR A 59 -17.04 25.97 -9.57
C TYR A 59 -17.90 25.76 -8.33
N ARG A 60 -19.18 26.17 -8.38
CA ARG A 60 -20.13 25.99 -7.28
C ARG A 60 -20.34 24.50 -6.98
N ASP A 61 -20.60 23.71 -8.01
CA ASP A 61 -20.87 22.28 -7.85
C ASP A 61 -19.60 21.54 -7.38
N ALA A 62 -18.41 21.91 -7.87
CA ALA A 62 -17.13 21.36 -7.44
C ALA A 62 -16.83 21.70 -5.99
N ARG A 63 -17.15 22.92 -5.53
CA ARG A 63 -17.02 23.29 -4.11
C ARG A 63 -17.95 22.45 -3.23
N GLY A 64 -19.18 22.21 -3.68
CA GLY A 64 -20.11 21.33 -2.98
C GLY A 64 -19.60 19.88 -2.91
N LEU A 65 -19.02 19.37 -3.99
CA LEU A 65 -18.35 18.06 -4.01
C LEU A 65 -17.20 17.99 -3.00
N LEU A 66 -16.33 19.02 -2.93
CA LEU A 66 -15.23 19.05 -1.96
C LEU A 66 -15.72 19.00 -0.51
N THR A 67 -16.87 19.63 -0.21
CA THR A 67 -17.50 19.49 1.11
C THR A 67 -17.97 18.06 1.37
N SER A 68 -18.63 17.41 0.41
CA SER A 68 -19.03 16.00 0.55
C SER A 68 -17.83 15.06 0.72
N VAL A 69 -16.73 15.29 0.01
CA VAL A 69 -15.49 14.51 0.17
C VAL A 69 -14.90 14.71 1.57
N SER A 70 -14.87 15.94 2.08
CA SER A 70 -14.41 16.21 3.44
C SER A 70 -15.28 15.55 4.51
N ASN A 71 -16.59 15.49 4.30
CA ASN A 71 -17.49 14.78 5.22
C ASN A 71 -17.29 13.27 5.17
N LEU A 72 -17.09 12.70 3.98
CA LEU A 72 -16.74 11.28 3.84
C LEU A 72 -15.43 10.95 4.58
N GLU A 73 -14.42 11.81 4.46
CA GLU A 73 -13.15 11.64 5.18
C GLU A 73 -13.35 11.60 6.70
N LYS A 74 -14.18 12.50 7.25
CA LYS A 74 -14.51 12.51 8.68
C LYS A 74 -15.31 11.29 9.10
N ALA A 75 -16.30 10.88 8.31
CA ALA A 75 -17.11 9.70 8.60
C ALA A 75 -16.25 8.43 8.66
N VAL A 76 -15.25 8.31 7.78
CA VAL A 76 -14.31 7.17 7.76
C VAL A 76 -13.30 7.23 8.91
N LYS A 77 -12.69 8.38 9.17
CA LYS A 77 -11.57 8.50 10.12
C LYS A 77 -12.00 8.72 11.57
N GLU A 78 -13.03 9.53 11.80
CA GLU A 78 -13.41 10.02 13.14
C GLU A 78 -14.62 9.26 13.69
N GLU A 79 -15.65 9.05 12.87
CA GLU A 79 -16.93 8.48 13.34
C GLU A 79 -16.98 6.94 13.25
N GLN A 80 -16.20 6.35 12.32
CA GLN A 80 -16.16 4.92 12.05
C GLN A 80 -17.58 4.30 11.98
N ASN A 81 -18.53 5.01 11.36
CA ASN A 81 -19.93 4.59 11.29
C ASN A 81 -20.27 4.14 9.87
N ILE A 82 -20.58 2.86 9.68
CA ILE A 82 -20.76 2.28 8.35
C ILE A 82 -21.93 2.91 7.59
N VAL A 83 -23.02 3.23 8.31
CA VAL A 83 -24.23 3.82 7.76
C VAL A 83 -23.93 5.23 7.28
N ARG A 84 -23.19 6.00 8.08
CA ARG A 84 -22.75 7.34 7.71
C ARG A 84 -21.78 7.32 6.53
N VAL A 85 -20.81 6.40 6.52
CA VAL A 85 -19.87 6.27 5.40
C VAL A 85 -20.61 5.95 4.11
N LYS A 86 -21.58 5.03 4.13
CA LYS A 86 -22.42 4.71 2.97
C LYS A 86 -23.24 5.91 2.49
N GLU A 87 -23.84 6.65 3.41
CA GLU A 87 -24.56 7.90 3.10
C GLU A 87 -23.64 8.92 2.42
N GLU A 88 -22.44 9.12 2.95
CA GLU A 88 -21.49 10.09 2.41
C GLU A 88 -20.88 9.64 1.06
N ILE A 89 -20.68 8.34 0.83
CA ILE A 89 -20.32 7.80 -0.50
C ILE A 89 -21.40 8.16 -1.53
N GLN A 90 -22.68 8.00 -1.17
CA GLN A 90 -23.78 8.39 -2.05
C GLN A 90 -23.79 9.91 -2.28
N ASN A 91 -23.55 10.72 -1.24
CA ASN A 91 -23.46 12.18 -1.37
C ASN A 91 -22.33 12.61 -2.31
N VAL A 92 -21.15 11.99 -2.19
CA VAL A 92 -20.01 12.23 -3.08
C VAL A 92 -20.34 11.82 -4.51
N ARG A 93 -20.95 10.63 -4.71
CA ARG A 93 -21.40 10.17 -6.03
C ARG A 93 -22.39 11.15 -6.67
N GLN A 94 -23.39 11.62 -5.92
CA GLN A 94 -24.34 12.62 -6.42
C GLN A 94 -23.66 13.97 -6.68
N GLY A 95 -22.69 14.37 -5.86
CA GLY A 95 -21.81 15.51 -6.10
C GLY A 95 -21.06 15.41 -7.42
N LEU A 96 -20.41 14.27 -7.68
CA LEU A 96 -19.71 13.99 -8.93
C LEU A 96 -20.65 14.03 -10.13
N LEU A 97 -21.85 13.47 -10.02
CA LEU A 97 -22.87 13.53 -11.08
C LEU A 97 -23.38 14.95 -11.33
N ARG A 98 -23.50 15.80 -10.30
CA ARG A 98 -23.81 17.23 -10.46
C ARG A 98 -22.68 17.95 -11.20
N VAL A 99 -21.44 17.78 -10.78
CA VAL A 99 -20.27 18.36 -11.46
C VAL A 99 -20.20 17.87 -12.89
N LYS A 100 -20.38 16.57 -13.16
CA LYS A 100 -20.41 16.00 -14.52
C LYS A 100 -21.50 16.64 -15.39
N ARG A 101 -22.67 16.96 -14.83
CA ARG A 101 -23.73 17.68 -15.56
C ARG A 101 -23.34 19.12 -15.88
N SER A 102 -22.82 19.89 -14.91
CA SER A 102 -22.39 21.27 -15.18
C SER A 102 -21.16 21.33 -16.07
N TYR A 103 -20.27 20.34 -15.98
CA TYR A 103 -19.08 20.21 -16.81
C TYR A 103 -19.42 20.02 -18.29
N LYS A 104 -20.54 19.34 -18.61
CA LYS A 104 -21.01 19.20 -20.00
C LYS A 104 -21.29 20.53 -20.70
N PHE A 105 -21.60 21.61 -19.97
CA PHE A 105 -21.76 22.93 -20.59
C PHE A 105 -20.43 23.48 -21.15
N LEU A 106 -19.28 22.91 -20.76
CA LEU A 106 -17.96 23.24 -21.28
C LEU A 106 -17.54 22.35 -22.46
N VAL A 107 -18.40 21.47 -22.99
CA VAL A 107 -18.08 20.58 -24.13
C VAL A 107 -17.56 21.35 -25.35
N TRP A 108 -18.02 22.58 -25.57
CA TRP A 108 -17.56 23.42 -26.68
C TRP A 108 -16.06 23.75 -26.61
N THR A 109 -15.40 23.56 -25.45
CA THR A 109 -13.95 23.73 -25.30
C THR A 109 -13.15 22.51 -25.81
N LYS A 110 -13.80 21.35 -25.96
CA LYS A 110 -13.20 20.08 -26.41
C LYS A 110 -12.44 20.14 -27.76
N PRO A 111 -12.92 20.85 -28.79
CA PRO A 111 -12.18 21.00 -30.07
C PRO A 111 -11.08 22.07 -30.02
N ILE A 112 -11.01 22.91 -28.98
CA ILE A 112 -10.05 24.02 -28.92
C ILE A 112 -8.66 23.49 -28.52
N PRO A 113 -7.58 23.78 -29.28
CA PRO A 113 -6.21 23.43 -28.88
C PRO A 113 -5.89 23.95 -27.48
N LEU A 114 -5.16 23.17 -26.67
CA LEU A 114 -4.88 23.38 -25.23
C LEU A 114 -6.10 23.16 -24.32
N LEU A 115 -7.19 23.91 -24.48
CA LEU A 115 -8.37 23.83 -23.58
C LEU A 115 -9.06 22.46 -23.65
N GLY A 116 -9.11 21.85 -24.84
CA GLY A 116 -9.71 20.55 -25.05
C GLY A 116 -8.98 19.41 -24.33
N GLY A 117 -7.68 19.58 -24.02
CA GLY A 117 -6.92 18.63 -23.20
C GLY A 117 -7.39 18.62 -21.76
N TYR A 118 -7.50 19.81 -21.14
CA TYR A 118 -8.03 19.95 -19.77
C TYR A 118 -9.48 19.48 -19.65
N TYR A 119 -10.30 19.72 -20.68
CA TYR A 119 -11.67 19.20 -20.73
C TYR A 119 -11.68 17.66 -20.64
N ARG A 120 -10.85 16.98 -21.44
CA ARG A 120 -10.78 15.52 -21.46
C ARG A 120 -10.24 14.95 -20.15
N ASP A 121 -9.22 15.59 -19.58
CA ASP A 121 -8.64 15.17 -18.30
C ASP A 121 -9.67 15.29 -17.16
N GLY A 122 -10.45 16.38 -17.12
CA GLY A 122 -11.52 16.53 -16.13
C GLY A 122 -12.71 15.59 -16.36
N GLU A 123 -13.09 15.33 -17.62
CA GLU A 123 -14.11 14.33 -17.97
C GLU A 123 -13.69 12.93 -17.48
N ALA A 124 -12.42 12.56 -17.69
CA ALA A 124 -11.85 11.30 -17.23
C ALA A 124 -11.81 11.21 -15.70
N ALA A 125 -11.33 12.25 -15.01
CA ALA A 125 -11.33 12.29 -13.55
C ALA A 125 -12.74 12.16 -12.93
N LEU A 126 -13.75 12.78 -13.54
CA LEU A 126 -15.14 12.66 -13.09
C LEU A 126 -15.71 11.25 -13.33
N ASN A 127 -15.37 10.62 -14.46
CA ASN A 127 -15.78 9.24 -14.73
C ASN A 127 -15.13 8.27 -13.74
N ALA A 128 -13.82 8.40 -13.52
CA ALA A 128 -13.07 7.64 -12.53
C ALA A 128 -13.68 7.81 -11.13
N GLY A 129 -13.97 9.04 -10.70
CA GLY A 129 -14.60 9.31 -9.42
C GLY A 129 -15.97 8.63 -9.27
N VAL A 130 -16.82 8.68 -10.31
CA VAL A 130 -18.14 8.03 -10.25
C VAL A 130 -18.00 6.51 -10.14
N SER A 131 -17.17 5.89 -10.97
CA SER A 131 -16.95 4.44 -10.92
C SER A 131 -16.27 3.99 -9.62
N GLY A 132 -15.36 4.79 -9.08
CA GLY A 132 -14.75 4.55 -7.77
C GLY A 132 -15.76 4.58 -6.62
N MET A 133 -16.68 5.56 -6.63
CA MET A 133 -17.75 5.60 -5.62
C MET A 133 -18.78 4.48 -5.81
N GLU A 134 -19.02 4.00 -7.03
CA GLU A 134 -19.84 2.81 -7.28
C GLU A 134 -19.18 1.55 -6.72
N ALA A 135 -17.86 1.37 -6.92
CA ALA A 135 -17.11 0.27 -6.32
C ALA A 135 -17.17 0.32 -4.78
N ALA A 136 -16.97 1.52 -4.20
CA ALA A 136 -17.05 1.73 -2.76
C ALA A 136 -18.45 1.39 -2.22
N ASP A 137 -19.52 1.78 -2.90
CA ASP A 137 -20.89 1.47 -2.50
C ASP A 137 -21.18 -0.04 -2.49
N VAL A 138 -20.67 -0.79 -3.48
CA VAL A 138 -20.79 -2.25 -3.53
C VAL A 138 -20.04 -2.91 -2.37
N ILE A 139 -18.81 -2.48 -2.09
CA ILE A 139 -18.01 -2.96 -0.96
C ILE A 139 -18.74 -2.68 0.36
N MET A 140 -19.16 -1.45 0.57
CA MET A 140 -19.82 -1.03 1.80
C MET A 140 -21.15 -1.76 2.02
N THR A 141 -21.91 -2.02 0.96
CA THR A 141 -23.14 -2.82 1.03
C THR A 141 -22.85 -4.29 1.32
N ALA A 142 -21.71 -4.83 0.87
CA ALA A 142 -21.31 -6.20 1.20
C ALA A 142 -20.86 -6.33 2.65
N VAL A 143 -20.23 -5.29 3.20
CA VAL A 143 -19.66 -5.27 4.56
C VAL A 143 -20.65 -4.74 5.60
N GLU A 144 -21.74 -4.07 5.20
CA GLU A 144 -22.75 -3.50 6.11
C GLU A 144 -23.38 -4.48 7.10
N PRO A 145 -23.79 -5.71 6.72
CA PRO A 145 -24.24 -6.70 7.70
C PRO A 145 -23.16 -7.03 8.74
N TYR A 146 -21.91 -6.73 8.36
CA TYR A 146 -20.70 -7.15 9.01
C TYR A 146 -19.94 -6.01 9.72
N ALA A 147 -20.51 -4.81 9.80
CA ALA A 147 -19.72 -3.65 10.19
C ALA A 147 -19.37 -3.61 11.69
N ASP A 148 -20.30 -4.09 12.53
CA ASP A 148 -20.16 -4.09 13.99
C ASP A 148 -18.98 -4.92 14.51
N ILE A 149 -18.45 -5.86 13.72
CA ILE A 149 -17.35 -6.75 14.14
C ILE A 149 -16.01 -6.27 13.59
N ILE A 150 -15.98 -5.58 12.45
CA ILE A 150 -14.76 -4.96 11.92
C ILE A 150 -14.45 -3.59 12.57
N GLY A 151 -15.17 -3.23 13.64
CA GLY A 151 -14.95 -2.00 14.40
C GLY A 151 -15.76 -0.80 13.94
N PHE A 152 -16.69 -0.97 13.00
CA PHE A 152 -17.61 0.10 12.59
C PHE A 152 -18.89 0.08 13.44
N THR A 153 -19.46 1.24 13.71
CA THR A 153 -20.76 1.34 14.42
C THR A 153 -21.93 1.44 13.45
N GLY A 154 -23.11 0.93 13.85
CA GLY A 154 -24.39 1.24 13.20
C GLY A 154 -25.08 0.11 12.42
N SER A 155 -24.66 -1.15 12.56
CA SER A 155 -25.34 -2.28 11.91
C SER A 155 -26.67 -2.61 12.60
N SER A 156 -27.68 -3.06 11.84
CA SER A 156 -28.98 -3.51 12.39
C SER A 156 -28.89 -4.80 13.21
N VAL A 157 -27.78 -5.53 13.07
CA VAL A 157 -27.45 -6.71 13.88
C VAL A 157 -26.49 -6.24 14.96
N THR A 158 -27.06 -5.75 16.06
CA THR A 158 -26.26 -5.42 17.24
C THR A 158 -25.68 -6.73 17.78
N ALA A 159 -24.37 -6.90 17.65
CA ALA A 159 -23.64 -7.90 18.43
C ALA A 159 -24.02 -7.70 19.91
N LYS A 160 -24.60 -8.74 20.53
CA LYS A 160 -24.95 -8.67 21.95
C LYS A 160 -23.64 -8.72 22.74
N SER A 161 -23.29 -7.60 23.35
CA SER A 161 -22.14 -7.38 24.26
C SER A 161 -20.73 -7.55 23.68
N GLY A 162 -19.78 -6.80 24.24
CA GLY A 162 -18.35 -6.80 23.90
C GLY A 162 -17.57 -8.08 24.27
N GLU A 163 -18.28 -9.20 24.47
CA GLU A 163 -17.75 -10.54 24.80
C GLU A 163 -18.28 -11.60 23.82
N GLU A 164 -18.55 -11.25 22.57
CA GLU A 164 -18.60 -12.30 21.53
C GLU A 164 -17.22 -12.98 21.47
N SER A 165 -17.25 -14.31 21.52
CA SER A 165 -16.04 -15.11 21.61
C SER A 165 -15.18 -14.87 20.38
N ALA A 166 -13.86 -15.00 20.50
CA ALA A 166 -12.95 -14.97 19.36
C ALA A 166 -13.42 -15.82 18.17
N ASN A 167 -14.19 -16.89 18.44
CA ASN A 167 -14.79 -17.75 17.44
C ASN A 167 -15.89 -17.09 16.61
N ASP A 168 -16.74 -16.27 17.23
CA ASP A 168 -17.86 -15.59 16.56
C ASP A 168 -17.33 -14.56 15.56
N ARG A 169 -16.26 -13.84 15.95
CA ARG A 169 -15.55 -12.91 15.06
C ARG A 169 -14.93 -13.61 13.85
N ILE A 170 -14.38 -14.80 14.05
CA ILE A 170 -13.76 -15.60 12.98
C ILE A 170 -14.81 -16.14 12.02
N GLU A 171 -15.90 -16.70 12.53
CA GLU A 171 -17.01 -17.21 11.72
C GLU A 171 -17.60 -16.11 10.83
N PHE A 172 -17.71 -14.92 11.39
CA PHE A 172 -18.20 -13.76 10.67
C PHE A 172 -17.27 -13.25 9.57
N ILE A 173 -15.94 -13.22 9.79
CA ILE A 173 -14.97 -12.89 8.73
C ILE A 173 -15.10 -13.90 7.59
N VAL A 174 -15.24 -15.18 7.93
CA VAL A 174 -15.47 -16.27 6.99
C VAL A 174 -16.76 -16.08 6.18
N GLU A 175 -17.85 -15.63 6.80
CA GLU A 175 -19.10 -15.30 6.12
C GLU A 175 -18.98 -14.05 5.23
N SER A 176 -18.36 -12.99 5.74
CA SER A 176 -18.11 -11.74 4.99
C SER A 176 -17.40 -12.02 3.68
N ILE A 177 -16.37 -12.89 3.71
CA ILE A 177 -15.63 -13.29 2.51
C ILE A 177 -16.54 -14.02 1.51
N LYS A 178 -17.40 -14.94 1.98
CA LYS A 178 -18.35 -15.66 1.12
C LYS A 178 -19.35 -14.74 0.44
N ASP A 179 -19.77 -13.67 1.13
CA ASP A 179 -20.71 -12.68 0.60
C ASP A 179 -20.05 -11.66 -0.34
N ILE A 180 -18.78 -11.37 -0.12
CA ILE A 180 -17.99 -10.45 -0.97
C ILE A 180 -17.58 -11.13 -2.28
N ILE A 181 -17.20 -12.42 -2.26
CA ILE A 181 -16.71 -13.16 -3.45
C ILE A 181 -17.63 -12.98 -4.68
N PRO A 182 -18.97 -13.18 -4.60
CA PRO A 182 -19.87 -12.99 -5.74
C PRO A 182 -19.90 -11.58 -6.31
N LYS A 183 -19.53 -10.56 -5.51
CA LYS A 183 -19.51 -9.15 -5.90
C LYS A 183 -18.13 -8.69 -6.39
N LEU A 184 -17.09 -9.51 -6.26
CA LEU A 184 -15.72 -9.14 -6.67
C LEU A 184 -15.63 -8.81 -8.15
N ASP A 185 -16.34 -9.53 -9.01
CA ASP A 185 -16.36 -9.24 -10.44
C ASP A 185 -16.93 -7.85 -10.72
N GLU A 186 -18.02 -7.48 -10.05
CA GLU A 186 -18.60 -6.14 -10.19
C GLU A 186 -17.61 -5.07 -9.73
N ILE A 187 -17.03 -5.24 -8.54
CA ILE A 187 -16.02 -4.30 -7.98
C ILE A 187 -14.83 -4.17 -8.95
N TYR A 188 -14.31 -5.28 -9.44
CA TYR A 188 -13.18 -5.31 -10.36
C TYR A 188 -13.49 -4.59 -11.67
N GLN A 189 -14.67 -4.80 -12.28
CA GLN A 189 -15.05 -4.07 -13.49
C GLN A 189 -15.12 -2.56 -13.25
N LYS A 190 -15.63 -2.11 -12.09
CA LYS A 190 -15.67 -0.69 -11.73
C LYS A 190 -14.27 -0.12 -11.55
N VAL A 191 -13.38 -0.82 -10.86
CA VAL A 191 -11.99 -0.42 -10.65
C VAL A 191 -11.20 -0.38 -11.96
N LYS A 192 -11.45 -1.32 -12.88
CA LYS A 192 -10.85 -1.30 -14.22
C LYS A 192 -11.25 -0.05 -15.02
N VAL A 193 -12.48 0.43 -14.86
CA VAL A 193 -12.90 1.72 -15.43
C VAL A 193 -12.12 2.87 -14.79
N VAL A 194 -11.92 2.86 -13.47
CA VAL A 194 -11.09 3.87 -12.78
C VAL A 194 -9.68 3.93 -13.40
N GLN A 195 -8.98 2.79 -13.50
CA GLN A 195 -7.64 2.73 -14.11
C GLN A 195 -7.64 3.24 -15.56
N THR A 196 -8.62 2.80 -16.36
CA THR A 196 -8.73 3.20 -17.77
C THR A 196 -8.95 4.70 -17.92
N GLU A 197 -9.74 5.33 -17.04
CA GLU A 197 -10.00 6.76 -17.09
C GLU A 197 -8.80 7.57 -16.55
N ILE A 198 -8.19 7.16 -15.43
CA ILE A 198 -7.02 7.84 -14.86
C ILE A 198 -5.84 7.84 -15.84
N ASN A 199 -5.60 6.73 -16.55
CA ASN A 199 -4.55 6.63 -17.56
C ASN A 199 -4.74 7.57 -18.78
N LYS A 200 -5.92 8.16 -18.96
CA LYS A 200 -6.15 9.18 -20.00
C LYS A 200 -5.66 10.56 -19.59
N ILE A 201 -5.45 10.80 -18.29
CA ILE A 201 -5.05 12.08 -17.75
C ILE A 201 -3.56 12.28 -17.98
N SER A 202 -3.16 13.44 -18.52
CA SER A 202 -1.74 13.73 -18.81
C SER A 202 -1.20 14.78 -17.84
N PRO A 203 -0.38 14.40 -16.84
CA PRO A 203 0.14 15.34 -15.83
C PRO A 203 0.97 16.48 -16.43
N SER A 204 1.64 16.23 -17.57
CA SER A 204 2.44 17.22 -18.30
C SER A 204 1.63 18.43 -18.78
N ARG A 205 0.30 18.29 -18.93
CA ARG A 205 -0.59 19.40 -19.30
C ARG A 205 -0.70 20.45 -18.20
N TYR A 206 -0.46 20.10 -16.95
CA TYR A 206 -0.60 21.04 -15.83
C TYR A 206 0.68 21.86 -15.63
N PRO A 207 0.59 23.18 -15.37
CA PRO A 207 1.77 24.00 -15.07
C PRO A 207 2.42 23.55 -13.75
N VAL A 208 3.74 23.71 -13.65
CA VAL A 208 4.48 23.40 -12.41
C VAL A 208 3.92 24.22 -11.24
N ARG A 209 3.76 25.53 -11.47
CA ARG A 209 3.15 26.46 -10.52
C ARG A 209 2.02 27.26 -11.14
N PHE A 210 0.96 27.49 -10.38
CA PHE A 210 -0.13 28.40 -10.72
C PHE A 210 -0.51 29.19 -9.47
N ALA A 211 -0.56 30.52 -9.56
CA ALA A 211 -0.87 31.41 -8.45
C ALA A 211 -0.08 31.11 -7.15
N GLY A 212 1.22 30.84 -7.27
CA GLY A 212 2.11 30.53 -6.14
C GLY A 212 1.99 29.12 -5.55
N ARG A 213 1.16 28.25 -6.14
CA ARG A 213 0.94 26.87 -5.67
C ARG A 213 1.50 25.86 -6.66
N GLU A 214 2.09 24.78 -6.15
CA GLU A 214 2.49 23.65 -6.98
C GLU A 214 1.26 22.84 -7.40
N VAL A 215 0.99 22.78 -8.70
CA VAL A 215 -0.20 22.14 -9.25
C VAL A 215 0.15 20.79 -9.85
N ARG A 216 1.18 20.73 -10.69
CA ARG A 216 1.60 19.48 -11.34
C ARG A 216 1.93 18.38 -10.34
N SER A 217 2.70 18.68 -9.28
CA SER A 217 3.05 17.70 -8.25
C SER A 217 1.79 17.13 -7.58
N LYS A 218 0.83 17.97 -7.22
CA LYS A 218 -0.44 17.52 -6.61
C LYS A 218 -1.28 16.65 -7.54
N VAL A 219 -1.32 16.98 -8.84
CA VAL A 219 -2.02 16.16 -9.84
C VAL A 219 -1.33 14.81 -9.99
N VAL A 220 0.01 14.78 -10.07
CA VAL A 220 0.79 13.54 -10.12
C VAL A 220 0.52 12.69 -8.89
N SER A 221 0.63 13.26 -7.68
CA SER A 221 0.37 12.53 -6.43
C SER A 221 -1.07 12.01 -6.35
N GLY A 222 -2.06 12.81 -6.79
CA GLY A 222 -3.46 12.38 -6.81
C GLY A 222 -3.73 11.23 -7.79
N ILE A 223 -3.09 11.27 -8.97
CA ILE A 223 -3.15 10.17 -9.95
C ILE A 223 -2.48 8.92 -9.38
N SER A 224 -1.27 9.05 -8.83
CA SER A 224 -0.52 7.93 -8.22
C SER A 224 -1.35 7.26 -7.13
N LEU A 225 -1.94 8.03 -6.21
CA LEU A 225 -2.75 7.49 -5.13
C LEU A 225 -3.96 6.69 -5.62
N VAL A 226 -4.66 7.20 -6.65
CA VAL A 226 -5.83 6.51 -7.21
C VAL A 226 -5.40 5.26 -7.98
N ASP A 227 -4.29 5.34 -8.71
CA ASP A 227 -3.76 4.21 -9.48
C ASP A 227 -3.26 3.09 -8.54
N GLU A 228 -2.51 3.43 -7.50
CA GLU A 228 -2.06 2.51 -6.45
C GLU A 228 -3.25 1.85 -5.74
N ALA A 229 -4.28 2.63 -5.38
CA ALA A 229 -5.49 2.08 -4.75
C ALA A 229 -6.26 1.15 -5.70
N ALA A 230 -6.36 1.51 -6.98
CA ALA A 230 -7.01 0.69 -7.98
C ALA A 230 -6.24 -0.59 -8.28
N GLU A 231 -4.91 -0.51 -8.36
CA GLU A 231 -4.02 -1.66 -8.50
C GLU A 231 -4.12 -2.59 -7.28
N ALA A 232 -4.14 -2.06 -6.06
CA ALA A 232 -4.32 -2.85 -4.85
C ALA A 232 -5.63 -3.65 -4.85
N VAL A 233 -6.74 -3.04 -5.30
CA VAL A 233 -8.03 -3.75 -5.43
C VAL A 233 -8.02 -4.73 -6.60
N ALA A 234 -7.37 -4.40 -7.71
CA ALA A 234 -7.26 -5.31 -8.85
C ALA A 234 -6.44 -6.57 -8.49
N ASN A 235 -5.33 -6.37 -7.80
CA ASN A 235 -4.41 -7.43 -7.39
C ASN A 235 -4.92 -8.25 -6.20
N SER A 236 -5.89 -7.73 -5.43
CA SER A 236 -6.51 -8.48 -4.33
C SER A 236 -7.54 -9.50 -4.80
N LYS A 237 -8.08 -9.38 -6.02
CA LYS A 237 -9.11 -10.29 -6.54
C LYS A 237 -8.67 -11.77 -6.47
N PRO A 238 -7.52 -12.19 -7.02
CA PRO A 238 -7.07 -13.59 -6.92
C PRO A 238 -6.89 -14.06 -5.48
N LEU A 239 -6.41 -13.18 -4.60
CA LEU A 239 -6.23 -13.48 -3.18
C LEU A 239 -7.58 -13.71 -2.48
N LEU A 240 -8.58 -12.88 -2.75
CA LEU A 240 -9.92 -12.99 -2.18
C LEU A 240 -10.68 -14.21 -2.72
N GLU A 241 -10.50 -14.54 -4.00
CA GLU A 241 -11.02 -15.79 -4.58
C GLU A 241 -10.40 -17.04 -3.92
N MET A 242 -9.12 -16.96 -3.54
CA MET A 242 -8.41 -18.02 -2.82
C MET A 242 -8.52 -17.92 -1.29
N ALA A 243 -9.20 -16.91 -0.75
CA ALA A 243 -9.38 -16.77 0.69
C ALA A 243 -10.00 -18.00 1.37
N PRO A 244 -10.98 -18.72 0.76
CA PRO A 244 -11.47 -19.98 1.31
C PRO A 244 -10.41 -21.05 1.50
N TYR A 245 -9.45 -21.14 0.58
CA TYR A 245 -8.31 -22.04 0.70
C TYR A 245 -7.41 -21.59 1.85
N PHE A 246 -7.01 -20.31 1.88
CA PHE A 246 -6.08 -19.80 2.91
C PHE A 246 -6.60 -19.96 4.33
N LEU A 247 -7.90 -19.67 4.52
CA LEU A 247 -8.59 -19.74 5.80
C LEU A 247 -9.08 -21.14 6.15
N GLY A 248 -8.79 -22.15 5.34
CA GLY A 248 -9.25 -23.52 5.55
C GLY A 248 -10.77 -23.65 5.67
N ILE A 249 -11.52 -22.85 4.90
CA ILE A 249 -12.99 -22.91 4.82
C ILE A 249 -13.42 -24.17 4.05
N ASP A 250 -12.67 -24.53 3.01
CA ASP A 250 -12.93 -25.68 2.14
C ASP A 250 -12.30 -26.99 2.65
N GLY A 251 -11.36 -26.88 3.60
CA GLY A 251 -10.69 -27.99 4.27
C GLY A 251 -9.62 -27.47 5.21
N GLU A 252 -9.28 -28.25 6.24
CA GLU A 252 -8.21 -27.86 7.16
C GLU A 252 -6.88 -27.72 6.41
N ARG A 253 -6.14 -26.64 6.71
CA ARG A 253 -4.82 -26.36 6.14
C ARG A 253 -3.77 -26.34 7.23
N THR A 254 -2.58 -26.85 6.93
CA THR A 254 -1.43 -26.76 7.83
C THR A 254 -0.31 -25.99 7.16
N TYR A 255 0.14 -24.90 7.78
CA TYR A 255 1.24 -24.08 7.29
C TYR A 255 2.49 -24.29 8.14
N LEU A 256 3.64 -24.28 7.48
CA LEU A 256 4.93 -24.14 8.15
C LEU A 256 5.21 -22.65 8.36
N LEU A 257 5.18 -22.22 9.62
CA LEU A 257 5.58 -20.87 9.99
C LEU A 257 7.10 -20.84 10.21
N ILE A 258 7.81 -20.00 9.47
CA ILE A 258 9.26 -19.78 9.58
C ILE A 258 9.50 -18.44 10.26
N PHE A 259 10.34 -18.42 11.30
CA PHE A 259 10.69 -17.20 12.03
C PHE A 259 12.07 -16.71 11.60
N GLN A 260 12.11 -15.49 11.07
CA GLN A 260 13.31 -14.84 10.57
C GLN A 260 13.78 -13.77 11.56
N ASN A 261 15.05 -13.80 11.92
CA ASN A 261 15.66 -12.75 12.72
C ASN A 261 16.31 -11.72 11.80
N ASP A 262 15.65 -10.57 11.65
CA ASP A 262 16.11 -9.42 10.86
C ASP A 262 17.33 -8.70 11.49
N LYS A 263 17.74 -9.07 12.71
CA LYS A 263 19.00 -8.59 13.31
C LYS A 263 20.22 -9.34 12.79
N GLU A 264 20.00 -10.52 12.21
CA GLU A 264 20.98 -11.27 11.42
C GLU A 264 20.47 -11.39 9.98
N LEU A 265 20.62 -10.32 9.20
CA LEU A 265 20.00 -10.25 7.88
C LEU A 265 20.39 -11.42 6.97
N ARG A 266 19.36 -11.93 6.29
CA ARG A 266 19.44 -12.75 5.09
C ARG A 266 18.53 -12.11 4.03
N PRO A 267 18.75 -12.40 2.75
CA PRO A 267 18.06 -11.73 1.65
C PRO A 267 16.54 -11.73 1.66
N THR A 268 15.91 -12.65 2.41
CA THR A 268 14.46 -12.82 2.48
C THR A 268 13.80 -12.29 3.75
N GLY A 269 14.54 -11.60 4.62
CA GLY A 269 13.98 -11.01 5.85
C GLY A 269 14.80 -11.27 7.12
N GLY A 270 15.71 -12.24 7.10
CA GLY A 270 16.54 -12.56 8.26
C GLY A 270 16.97 -14.00 8.36
N PHE A 271 17.84 -14.31 9.32
CA PHE A 271 18.28 -15.67 9.60
C PHE A 271 17.10 -16.52 10.07
N ILE A 272 16.91 -17.72 9.50
CA ILE A 272 15.85 -18.63 9.95
C ILE A 272 16.24 -19.15 11.34
N THR A 273 15.53 -18.73 12.38
CA THR A 273 15.87 -19.05 13.77
C THR A 273 15.11 -20.25 14.33
N ALA A 274 13.85 -20.36 13.94
CA ALA A 274 12.88 -21.32 14.46
C ALA A 274 11.79 -21.57 13.41
N TYR A 275 11.01 -22.61 13.63
CA TYR A 275 9.81 -22.91 12.86
C TYR A 275 8.68 -23.38 13.77
N ALA A 276 7.44 -23.25 13.31
CA ALA A 276 6.27 -23.83 13.95
C ALA A 276 5.30 -24.38 12.90
N PHE A 277 4.42 -25.27 13.32
CA PHE A 277 3.26 -25.64 12.51
C PHE A 277 2.07 -24.77 12.94
N MET A 278 1.23 -24.39 11.99
CA MET A 278 0.02 -23.63 12.23
C MET A 278 -1.11 -24.25 11.43
N THR A 279 -2.14 -24.73 12.12
CA THR A 279 -3.32 -25.30 11.48
C THR A 279 -4.42 -24.25 11.41
N VAL A 280 -5.07 -24.14 10.26
CA VAL A 280 -6.18 -23.22 10.03
C VAL A 280 -7.38 -24.01 9.56
N ASN A 281 -8.47 -23.91 10.30
CA ASN A 281 -9.72 -24.61 10.01
C ASN A 281 -10.90 -23.68 10.21
N LYS A 282 -11.63 -23.38 9.12
CA LYS A 282 -12.76 -22.43 9.11
C LYS A 282 -12.39 -21.08 9.75
N GLY A 283 -11.22 -20.56 9.37
CA GLY A 283 -10.65 -19.30 9.86
C GLY A 283 -10.02 -19.39 11.26
N LYS A 284 -10.20 -20.49 11.99
CA LYS A 284 -9.62 -20.65 13.33
C LYS A 284 -8.17 -21.07 13.21
N VAL A 285 -7.29 -20.20 13.69
CA VAL A 285 -5.85 -20.44 13.73
C VAL A 285 -5.51 -21.18 15.02
N GLN A 286 -4.88 -22.33 14.89
CA GLN A 286 -4.38 -23.15 15.98
C GLN A 286 -2.85 -23.23 15.88
N PRO A 287 -2.12 -22.62 16.83
CA PRO A 287 -0.68 -22.74 16.86
C PRO A 287 -0.30 -24.17 17.26
N GLY A 288 0.53 -24.81 16.44
CA GLY A 288 1.12 -26.11 16.70
C GLY A 288 2.44 -26.02 17.46
N ALA A 289 3.19 -27.12 17.48
CA ALA A 289 4.49 -27.16 18.13
C ALA A 289 5.51 -26.27 17.39
N SER A 290 6.28 -25.47 18.14
CA SER A 290 7.42 -24.71 17.67
C SER A 290 8.74 -25.40 18.02
N ASN A 291 9.77 -25.25 17.19
CA ASN A 291 11.09 -25.80 17.46
C ASN A 291 12.22 -24.92 16.88
N ASP A 292 13.41 -25.07 17.43
CA ASP A 292 14.63 -24.46 16.92
C ASP A 292 15.00 -25.05 15.55
N ILE A 293 15.38 -24.21 14.59
CA ILE A 293 15.88 -24.67 13.29
C ILE A 293 17.08 -25.60 13.44
N TYR A 294 17.92 -25.41 14.47
CA TYR A 294 19.10 -26.24 14.70
C TYR A 294 18.72 -27.70 14.95
N ASN A 295 17.59 -27.96 15.62
CA ASN A 295 17.11 -29.32 15.86
C ASN A 295 16.69 -30.03 14.57
N LEU A 296 16.19 -29.27 13.59
CA LEU A 296 15.90 -29.79 12.26
C LEU A 296 17.18 -29.98 11.43
N ASP A 297 18.07 -28.98 11.45
CA ASP A 297 19.33 -29.00 10.69
C ASP A 297 20.33 -30.05 11.20
N LEU A 298 20.28 -30.46 12.46
CA LEU A 298 21.06 -31.58 13.00
C LEU A 298 20.68 -32.92 12.37
N LYS A 299 19.42 -33.08 11.95
CA LYS A 299 18.95 -34.30 11.24
C LYS A 299 19.28 -34.25 9.75
N TYR A 300 19.60 -33.07 9.23
CA TYR A 300 19.87 -32.84 7.82
C TYR A 300 21.31 -33.20 7.45
N LYS A 301 21.46 -33.83 6.28
CA LYS A 301 22.75 -34.15 5.68
C LYS A 301 22.95 -33.26 4.44
N PRO A 302 23.74 -32.18 4.56
CA PRO A 302 23.95 -31.23 3.48
C PRO A 302 24.58 -31.85 2.24
N THR A 303 23.92 -31.70 1.09
CA THR A 303 24.42 -32.18 -0.22
C THR A 303 24.64 -31.07 -1.24
N ILE A 304 24.04 -29.91 -1.03
CA ILE A 304 24.05 -28.77 -1.95
C ILE A 304 25.24 -27.87 -1.60
N PRO A 305 26.14 -27.51 -2.53
CA PRO A 305 27.24 -26.60 -2.25
C PRO A 305 26.74 -25.22 -1.77
N ALA A 306 27.35 -24.69 -0.72
CA ALA A 306 27.05 -23.34 -0.24
C ALA A 306 27.68 -22.28 -1.16
N PRO A 307 27.03 -21.12 -1.35
CA PRO A 307 27.64 -19.95 -1.96
C PRO A 307 28.97 -19.57 -1.29
N GLN A 308 29.94 -19.11 -2.09
CA GLN A 308 31.28 -18.78 -1.59
C GLN A 308 31.28 -17.77 -0.43
N PRO A 309 30.46 -16.68 -0.44
CA PRO A 309 30.40 -15.75 0.69
C PRO A 309 30.00 -16.42 2.01
N ILE A 310 29.05 -17.36 1.99
CA ILE A 310 28.63 -18.10 3.18
C ILE A 310 29.81 -18.88 3.78
N ILE A 311 30.59 -19.55 2.92
CA ILE A 311 31.76 -20.33 3.32
C ILE A 311 32.82 -19.43 3.95
N ASP A 312 33.12 -18.29 3.30
CA ASP A 312 34.23 -17.41 3.69
C ASP A 312 33.95 -16.64 4.98
N TYR A 313 32.70 -16.22 5.20
CA TYR A 313 32.36 -15.30 6.29
C TYR A 313 31.73 -15.98 7.51
N ILE A 314 30.84 -16.97 7.34
CA ILE A 314 30.25 -17.67 8.50
C ILE A 314 31.30 -18.57 9.17
N LYS A 315 32.20 -19.17 8.38
CA LYS A 315 33.28 -20.08 8.79
C LYS A 315 32.79 -21.31 9.56
N GLY A 316 32.28 -21.18 10.79
CA GLY A 316 31.96 -22.25 11.75
C GLY A 316 31.55 -23.61 11.16
N PRO A 317 30.25 -23.87 10.90
CA PRO A 317 29.78 -25.14 10.34
C PRO A 317 30.30 -25.41 8.92
N TYR A 318 30.70 -24.36 8.20
CA TYR A 318 31.12 -24.42 6.80
C TYR A 318 32.60 -24.78 6.59
N ILE A 319 33.42 -24.72 7.64
CA ILE A 319 34.78 -25.26 7.67
C ILE A 319 34.74 -26.79 7.56
N LEU A 320 33.79 -27.42 8.27
CA LEU A 320 33.64 -28.88 8.31
C LEU A 320 32.93 -29.43 7.06
N SER A 321 31.98 -28.66 6.53
CA SER A 321 31.20 -29.04 5.35
C SER A 321 30.86 -27.79 4.55
N LYS A 322 31.40 -27.67 3.33
CA LYS A 322 31.12 -26.57 2.41
C LYS A 322 29.74 -26.63 1.76
N ASN A 323 28.86 -27.50 2.26
CA ASN A 323 27.49 -27.66 1.79
C ASN A 323 26.50 -26.86 2.66
N LEU A 324 25.50 -26.29 2.01
CA LEU A 324 24.47 -25.40 2.52
C LEU A 324 23.60 -26.08 3.59
N ARG A 325 23.39 -25.38 4.71
CA ARG A 325 22.52 -25.81 5.82
C ARG A 325 21.10 -25.30 5.65
N LEU A 326 20.09 -25.99 6.21
CA LEU A 326 18.67 -25.61 6.08
C LEU A 326 18.42 -24.16 6.51
N ARG A 327 19.02 -23.77 7.65
CA ARG A 327 18.91 -22.42 8.22
C ARG A 327 19.43 -21.28 7.34
N ASP A 328 20.26 -21.59 6.34
CA ASP A 328 20.86 -20.62 5.42
C ASP A 328 20.31 -20.79 3.98
N MET A 329 19.29 -21.63 3.75
CA MET A 329 18.68 -21.84 2.43
C MET A 329 17.79 -20.68 1.96
N ASN A 330 17.81 -19.56 2.67
CA ASN A 330 17.10 -18.35 2.31
C ASN A 330 18.02 -17.25 1.75
N TRP A 331 19.05 -17.70 1.00
CA TRP A 331 20.10 -16.87 0.41
C TRP A 331 19.69 -16.18 -0.90
N SER A 332 18.75 -16.72 -1.69
CA SER A 332 18.25 -15.97 -2.85
C SER A 332 17.38 -14.82 -2.35
N GLY A 333 17.54 -13.62 -2.92
CA GLY A 333 16.64 -12.50 -2.68
C GLY A 333 15.22 -12.74 -3.20
N ASP A 334 15.05 -13.75 -4.06
CA ASP A 334 13.74 -14.26 -4.41
C ASP A 334 13.26 -15.27 -3.35
N PHE A 335 12.22 -14.90 -2.61
CA PHE A 335 11.70 -15.72 -1.53
C PHE A 335 11.18 -17.07 -2.00
N LYS A 336 10.48 -17.13 -3.13
CA LYS A 336 9.98 -18.40 -3.67
C LYS A 336 11.14 -19.31 -4.06
N GLU A 337 12.18 -18.79 -4.70
CA GLU A 337 13.36 -19.60 -5.05
C GLU A 337 14.03 -20.19 -3.80
N SER A 338 14.18 -19.35 -2.76
CA SER A 338 14.67 -19.76 -1.45
C SER A 338 13.79 -20.85 -0.81
N MET A 339 12.45 -20.72 -0.89
CA MET A 339 11.53 -21.69 -0.28
C MET A 339 11.36 -22.98 -1.11
N ASP A 340 11.45 -22.91 -2.44
CA ASP A 340 11.53 -24.08 -3.32
C ASP A 340 12.70 -24.97 -2.89
N LEU A 341 13.87 -24.36 -2.65
CA LEU A 341 15.06 -25.03 -2.16
C LEU A 341 14.88 -25.56 -0.74
N PHE A 342 14.49 -24.70 0.20
CA PHE A 342 14.34 -25.05 1.61
C PHE A 342 13.37 -26.23 1.81
N ILE A 343 12.18 -26.19 1.20
CA ILE A 343 11.16 -27.23 1.38
C ILE A 343 11.58 -28.56 0.75
N THR A 344 12.28 -28.53 -0.38
CA THR A 344 12.81 -29.74 -1.02
C THR A 344 13.74 -30.51 -0.08
N GLU A 345 14.59 -29.80 0.66
CA GLU A 345 15.51 -30.40 1.63
C GLU A 345 14.86 -30.67 2.99
N ALA A 346 13.96 -29.80 3.46
CA ALA A 346 13.27 -29.94 4.74
C ALA A 346 12.33 -31.17 4.77
N LYS A 347 11.72 -31.54 3.64
CA LYS A 347 10.94 -32.79 3.52
C LYS A 347 11.74 -34.04 3.87
N LYS A 348 13.05 -34.07 3.55
CA LYS A 348 13.94 -35.20 3.83
C LYS A 348 14.18 -35.41 5.33
N VAL A 349 13.86 -34.42 6.16
CA VAL A 349 14.08 -34.44 7.62
C VAL A 349 12.80 -34.30 8.44
N GLY A 350 11.65 -34.53 7.82
CA GLY A 350 10.37 -34.68 8.52
C GLY A 350 9.41 -33.50 8.43
N ILE A 351 9.70 -32.48 7.62
CA ILE A 351 8.71 -31.43 7.29
C ILE A 351 7.83 -31.94 6.14
N ASN A 352 6.81 -32.73 6.49
CA ASN A 352 5.80 -33.26 5.57
C ASN A 352 4.42 -32.69 5.92
N ASP A 353 3.44 -32.90 5.03
CA ASP A 353 2.01 -32.61 5.28
C ASP A 353 1.70 -31.14 5.61
N VAL A 354 2.35 -30.21 4.90
CA VAL A 354 2.03 -28.78 4.94
C VAL A 354 1.56 -28.30 3.57
N ASP A 355 0.65 -27.33 3.56
CA ASP A 355 0.04 -26.70 2.37
C ASP A 355 0.87 -25.51 1.86
N GLY A 356 1.76 -24.97 2.71
CA GLY A 356 2.61 -23.85 2.37
C GLY A 356 3.50 -23.40 3.53
N VAL A 357 4.30 -22.39 3.25
CA VAL A 357 5.19 -21.69 4.17
C VAL A 357 4.71 -20.27 4.35
N VAL A 358 4.68 -19.82 5.60
CA VAL A 358 4.52 -18.42 5.97
C VAL A 358 5.80 -18.02 6.69
N ALA A 359 6.55 -17.05 6.18
CA ALA A 359 7.71 -16.51 6.89
C ALA A 359 7.32 -15.20 7.57
N VAL A 360 7.77 -15.02 8.81
CA VAL A 360 7.55 -13.80 9.60
C VAL A 360 8.85 -13.36 10.23
N ASP A 361 9.09 -12.05 10.27
CA ASP A 361 10.22 -11.47 10.98
C ASP A 361 9.81 -10.82 12.32
N THR A 362 10.78 -10.24 13.02
CA THR A 362 10.56 -9.65 14.35
C THR A 362 9.69 -8.40 14.32
N GLN A 363 9.57 -7.71 13.17
CA GLN A 363 8.78 -6.49 13.03
C GLN A 363 7.29 -6.77 13.10
N VAL A 364 6.83 -7.96 12.68
CA VAL A 364 5.44 -8.39 12.86
C VAL A 364 5.04 -8.31 14.34
N VAL A 365 5.92 -8.78 15.21
CA VAL A 365 5.68 -8.76 16.67
C VAL A 365 5.67 -7.32 17.19
N VAL A 366 6.61 -6.48 16.77
CA VAL A 366 6.65 -5.06 17.17
C VAL A 366 5.41 -4.31 16.71
N ASN A 367 4.97 -4.55 15.47
CA ASN A 367 3.79 -3.90 14.88
C ASN A 367 2.52 -4.23 15.66
N ILE A 368 2.31 -5.52 15.98
CA ILE A 368 1.12 -5.97 16.70
C ILE A 368 1.16 -5.53 18.17
N LEU A 369 2.30 -5.69 18.85
CA LEU A 369 2.44 -5.27 20.26
C LEU A 369 2.32 -3.76 20.44
N GLY A 370 2.68 -2.96 19.43
CA GLY A 370 2.46 -1.51 19.46
C GLY A 370 0.99 -1.13 19.62
N VAL A 371 0.07 -2.00 19.19
CA VAL A 371 -1.38 -1.82 19.35
C VAL A 371 -1.90 -2.51 20.62
N LEU A 372 -1.46 -3.74 20.89
CA LEU A 372 -1.91 -4.50 22.06
C LEU A 372 -1.44 -3.88 23.38
N GLY A 373 -0.25 -3.29 23.39
CA GLY A 373 0.46 -2.92 24.61
C GLY A 373 1.21 -4.12 25.20
N GLN A 374 1.54 -4.03 26.48
CA GLN A 374 2.25 -5.11 27.17
C GLN A 374 1.40 -6.37 27.28
N ILE A 375 1.96 -7.52 26.88
CA ILE A 375 1.32 -8.84 27.02
C ILE A 375 2.12 -9.74 27.94
N GLY A 376 1.44 -10.66 28.61
CA GLY A 376 2.06 -11.75 29.36
C GLY A 376 2.22 -13.01 28.50
N VAL A 377 3.39 -13.64 28.57
CA VAL A 377 3.69 -14.92 27.94
C VAL A 377 3.95 -15.96 29.04
N PRO A 378 3.09 -17.00 29.14
CA PRO A 378 3.23 -18.04 30.17
C PRO A 378 4.62 -18.67 30.17
N GLY A 379 5.31 -18.60 31.31
CA GLY A 379 6.66 -19.16 31.48
C GLY A 379 7.81 -18.27 31.01
N PHE A 380 7.55 -17.15 30.32
CA PHE A 380 8.58 -16.28 29.75
C PHE A 380 8.53 -14.83 30.22
N GLY A 381 7.43 -14.37 30.82
CA GLY A 381 7.32 -13.04 31.41
C GLY A 381 6.50 -12.08 30.55
N ASN A 382 6.78 -10.78 30.65
CA ASN A 382 6.02 -9.74 29.96
C ASN A 382 6.80 -9.17 28.78
N PHE A 383 6.07 -8.89 27.69
CA PHE A 383 6.62 -8.39 26.44
C PHE A 383 5.89 -7.11 26.03
N SER A 384 6.64 -6.07 25.69
CA SER A 384 6.12 -4.76 25.28
C SER A 384 6.99 -4.15 24.18
N THR A 385 6.55 -3.01 23.65
CA THR A 385 7.31 -2.19 22.70
C THR A 385 8.03 -1.02 23.38
N GLU A 386 8.14 -1.01 24.71
CA GLU A 386 8.89 0.03 25.42
C GLU A 386 10.36 -0.02 25.02
N ILE A 387 10.98 1.15 24.83
CA ILE A 387 12.37 1.22 24.39
C ILE A 387 13.28 0.96 25.58
N VAL A 388 14.14 -0.06 25.44
CA VAL A 388 15.18 -0.42 26.39
C VAL A 388 16.44 0.36 26.05
N VAL A 389 17.03 1.03 27.04
CA VAL A 389 18.14 1.98 26.85
C VAL A 389 19.41 1.27 26.37
N GLU A 390 19.63 0.05 26.83
CA GLU A 390 20.82 -0.78 26.58
C GLU A 390 21.02 -1.08 25.10
N CYS A 391 19.93 -1.32 24.36
CA CYS A 391 19.95 -1.59 22.92
C CYS A 391 19.36 -0.47 22.07
N ASN A 392 18.70 0.52 22.68
CA ASN A 392 17.84 1.49 22.00
C ASN A 392 16.82 0.80 21.06
N CYS A 393 16.21 -0.28 21.56
CA CYS A 393 15.33 -1.16 20.81
C CYS A 393 14.09 -1.55 21.64
N PRO A 394 12.99 -2.00 21.00
CA PRO A 394 11.81 -2.46 21.72
C PRO A 394 12.14 -3.60 22.68
N GLN A 395 11.54 -3.60 23.87
CA GLN A 395 11.79 -4.58 24.93
C GLN A 395 11.56 -6.02 24.45
N VAL A 396 10.53 -6.25 23.63
CA VAL A 396 10.31 -7.57 23.00
C VAL A 396 11.49 -8.05 22.15
N ILE A 397 12.15 -7.15 21.41
CA ILE A 397 13.35 -7.50 20.63
C ILE A 397 14.49 -7.82 21.57
N HIS A 398 14.75 -6.97 22.57
CA HIS A 398 15.78 -7.21 23.57
C HIS A 398 15.62 -8.57 24.26
N GLU A 399 14.41 -8.92 24.70
CA GLU A 399 14.12 -10.20 25.33
C GLU A 399 14.30 -11.37 24.36
N LEU A 400 13.76 -11.28 23.14
CA LEU A 400 13.94 -12.32 22.12
C LEU A 400 15.42 -12.56 21.80
N GLU A 401 16.21 -11.49 21.66
CA GLU A 401 17.65 -11.60 21.44
C GLU A 401 18.36 -12.18 22.64
N SER A 402 18.01 -11.77 23.87
CA SER A 402 18.54 -12.35 25.11
C SER A 402 18.27 -13.86 25.20
N PHE A 403 17.06 -14.31 24.89
CA PHE A 403 16.73 -15.74 24.84
C PHE A 403 17.53 -16.48 23.77
N ALA A 404 17.78 -15.85 22.62
CA ALA A 404 18.58 -16.42 21.54
C ALA A 404 20.10 -16.40 21.79
N ASP A 405 20.62 -15.40 22.50
CA ASP A 405 22.05 -15.17 22.81
C ASP A 405 22.53 -15.86 24.08
N ASN A 406 21.64 -16.50 24.85
CA ASN A 406 22.00 -17.28 26.03
C ASN A 406 22.79 -18.55 25.66
N GLU A 407 24.04 -18.35 25.23
CA GLU A 407 25.11 -19.32 25.19
C GLU A 407 25.86 -19.26 26.52
N GLY A 408 25.85 -20.36 27.27
CA GLY A 408 26.72 -20.52 28.42
C GLY A 408 27.08 -21.99 28.57
N ALA A 409 28.20 -22.25 29.24
CA ALA A 409 28.69 -23.60 29.46
C ALA A 409 27.64 -24.41 30.22
N VAL A 410 27.31 -25.58 29.67
CA VAL A 410 26.61 -26.62 30.41
C VAL A 410 27.69 -27.35 31.19
N ILE A 411 27.71 -27.18 32.50
CA ILE A 411 28.60 -27.93 33.35
C ILE A 411 27.81 -29.16 33.78
N TRP A 412 28.25 -30.34 33.36
CA TRP A 412 27.69 -31.61 33.82
C TRP A 412 28.75 -32.40 34.58
N ASP A 413 28.30 -33.20 35.53
CA ASP A 413 29.12 -34.16 36.23
C ASP A 413 29.44 -35.34 35.28
N PRO A 414 30.72 -35.60 34.95
CA PRO A 414 31.10 -36.67 34.03
C PRO A 414 30.85 -38.09 34.57
N LEU A 415 30.67 -38.26 35.89
CA LEU A 415 30.43 -39.57 36.51
C LEU A 415 28.94 -39.90 36.63
N THR A 416 28.10 -38.89 36.86
CA THR A 416 26.65 -39.08 37.07
C THR A 416 25.79 -38.62 35.89
N GLY A 417 26.36 -37.88 34.93
CA GLY A 417 25.64 -37.28 33.81
C GLY A 417 24.70 -36.13 34.21
N LYS A 418 24.70 -35.72 35.48
CA LYS A 418 23.80 -34.70 36.00
C LYS A 418 24.32 -33.30 35.65
N ILE A 419 23.43 -32.45 35.16
CA ILE A 419 23.75 -31.05 34.87
C ILE A 419 23.90 -30.28 36.19
N LEU A 420 25.10 -29.78 36.45
CA LEU A 420 25.49 -28.99 37.62
C LEU A 420 25.18 -27.51 37.45
N GLN A 421 25.36 -26.98 36.24
CA GLN A 421 25.05 -25.60 35.89
C GLN A 421 24.64 -25.53 34.42
N ALA A 422 23.61 -24.76 34.13
CA ALA A 422 23.16 -24.51 32.77
C ALA A 422 22.72 -23.05 32.59
N PRO A 423 22.79 -22.51 31.37
CA PRO A 423 22.25 -21.19 31.06
C PRO A 423 20.76 -21.11 31.38
N ARG A 424 20.26 -19.89 31.63
CA ARG A 424 18.82 -19.64 31.79
C ARG A 424 18.10 -20.12 30.52
N GLY A 425 17.10 -21.01 30.67
CA GLY A 425 16.38 -21.60 29.54
C GLY A 425 17.07 -22.78 28.85
N TYR A 426 18.09 -23.42 29.45
CA TYR A 426 18.70 -24.65 28.92
C TYR A 426 17.66 -25.73 28.59
N GLY A 427 17.55 -26.10 27.30
CA GLY A 427 16.51 -27.00 26.77
C GLY A 427 15.37 -26.27 26.05
N ASN A 428 14.96 -25.09 26.54
CA ASN A 428 13.77 -24.34 26.10
C ASN A 428 14.10 -22.99 25.43
N ARG A 429 15.36 -22.74 25.05
CA ARG A 429 15.88 -21.42 24.64
C ARG A 429 15.12 -20.77 23.48
N LYS A 430 14.55 -21.58 22.58
CA LYS A 430 13.73 -21.11 21.45
C LYS A 430 12.30 -21.65 21.45
N GLU A 431 11.87 -22.23 22.57
CA GLU A 431 10.47 -22.64 22.76
C GLU A 431 9.56 -21.44 23.01
N ILE A 432 10.10 -20.25 23.29
CA ILE A 432 9.33 -19.01 23.51
C ILE A 432 8.42 -18.62 22.35
N VAL A 433 8.80 -18.99 21.13
CA VAL A 433 8.15 -18.52 19.91
C VAL A 433 6.69 -18.98 19.83
N GLY A 434 6.40 -20.24 20.15
CA GLY A 434 5.04 -20.79 20.18
C GLY A 434 4.14 -20.11 21.22
N PRO A 435 4.52 -20.08 22.51
CA PRO A 435 3.81 -19.36 23.57
C PRO A 435 3.63 -17.87 23.28
N LEU A 436 4.65 -17.18 22.75
CA LEU A 436 4.55 -15.77 22.37
C LEU A 436 3.50 -15.58 21.26
N MET A 437 3.56 -16.39 20.20
CA MET A 437 2.56 -16.36 19.13
C MET A 437 1.15 -16.61 19.66
N ASN A 438 0.98 -17.59 20.54
CA ASN A 438 -0.32 -17.90 21.14
C ASN A 438 -0.82 -16.72 22.01
N SER A 439 0.05 -16.13 22.82
CA SER A 439 -0.29 -14.93 23.61
C SER A 439 -0.66 -13.76 22.70
N ILE A 440 0.07 -13.49 21.62
CA ILE A 440 -0.26 -12.42 20.66
C ILE A 440 -1.63 -12.67 20.03
N LEU A 441 -1.87 -13.87 19.49
CA LEU A 441 -3.13 -14.23 18.84
C LEU A 441 -4.32 -14.11 19.81
N SER A 442 -4.18 -14.67 21.01
CA SER A 442 -5.23 -14.63 22.04
C SER A 442 -5.53 -13.21 22.49
N ASN A 443 -4.50 -12.39 22.73
CA ASN A 443 -4.69 -10.99 23.13
C ASN A 443 -5.26 -10.14 21.99
N ALA A 444 -4.89 -10.40 20.73
CA ALA A 444 -5.44 -9.69 19.57
C ALA A 444 -6.93 -10.00 19.36
N LEU A 445 -7.31 -11.28 19.42
CA LEU A 445 -8.70 -11.70 19.28
C LEU A 445 -9.58 -11.21 20.44
N GLY A 446 -9.01 -11.06 21.63
CA GLY A 446 -9.68 -10.55 22.82
C GLY A 446 -9.73 -9.03 22.94
N GLN A 447 -9.17 -8.26 21.99
CA GLN A 447 -9.19 -6.80 22.10
C GLN A 447 -10.61 -6.22 21.94
N PRO A 448 -10.86 -5.04 22.56
CA PRO A 448 -12.03 -4.22 22.27
C PRO A 448 -12.13 -3.86 20.78
N LYS A 449 -13.36 -3.60 20.31
CA LYS A 449 -13.65 -3.33 18.89
C LYS A 449 -12.92 -2.09 18.37
N GLU A 450 -12.66 -1.13 19.25
CA GLU A 450 -12.00 0.13 18.96
C GLU A 450 -10.54 -0.05 18.54
N LYS A 451 -9.88 -1.15 18.95
CA LYS A 451 -8.50 -1.46 18.55
C LYS A 451 -8.40 -2.30 17.28
N LEU A 452 -9.50 -2.80 16.74
CA LEU A 452 -9.48 -3.65 15.54
C LEU A 452 -8.98 -2.91 14.29
N PRO A 453 -9.34 -1.64 14.03
CA PRO A 453 -8.78 -0.87 12.91
C PRO A 453 -7.25 -0.74 13.00
N ASP A 454 -6.73 -0.47 14.21
CA ASP A 454 -5.29 -0.34 14.45
C ASP A 454 -4.57 -1.69 14.29
N LEU A 455 -5.18 -2.79 14.75
CA LEU A 455 -4.65 -4.14 14.54
C LEU A 455 -4.64 -4.53 13.06
N PHE A 456 -5.71 -4.20 12.33
CA PHE A 456 -5.77 -4.38 10.89
C PHE A 456 -4.67 -3.57 10.20
N GLN A 457 -4.46 -2.31 10.60
CA GLN A 457 -3.39 -1.47 10.06
C GLN A 457 -2.01 -2.05 10.37
N ALA A 458 -1.78 -2.59 11.56
CA ALA A 458 -0.53 -3.24 11.93
C ALA A 458 -0.27 -4.51 11.10
N GLY A 459 -1.30 -5.33 10.88
CA GLY A 459 -1.23 -6.50 10.00
C GLY A 459 -1.01 -6.13 8.53
N TRP A 460 -1.75 -5.13 8.03
CA TRP A 460 -1.62 -4.58 6.69
C TRP A 460 -0.21 -4.05 6.45
N ARG A 461 0.32 -3.24 7.38
CA ARG A 461 1.69 -2.74 7.33
C ARG A 461 2.69 -3.89 7.23
N SER A 462 2.52 -4.91 8.08
CA SER A 462 3.41 -6.09 8.08
C SER A 462 3.38 -6.87 6.75
N LEU A 463 2.23 -6.93 6.06
CA LEU A 463 2.13 -7.53 4.74
C LEU A 463 2.76 -6.65 3.65
N THR A 464 2.43 -5.36 3.62
CA THR A 464 2.90 -4.43 2.57
C THR A 464 4.38 -4.13 2.67
N GLU A 465 4.93 -4.08 3.88
CA GLU A 465 6.36 -3.88 4.15
C GLU A 465 7.15 -5.20 4.09
N LYS A 466 6.51 -6.31 3.72
CA LYS A 466 7.14 -7.63 3.50
C LYS A 466 7.71 -8.30 4.76
N HIS A 467 7.20 -7.93 5.93
CA HIS A 467 7.49 -8.62 7.19
C HIS A 467 6.77 -9.98 7.31
N VAL A 468 5.78 -10.22 6.44
CA VAL A 468 5.13 -11.52 6.24
C VAL A 468 5.23 -11.91 4.77
N LEU A 469 5.80 -13.09 4.52
CA LEU A 469 5.96 -13.64 3.16
C LEU A 469 5.29 -15.01 3.04
N PHE A 470 4.70 -15.28 1.87
CA PHE A 470 3.92 -16.50 1.61
C PHE A 470 4.53 -17.32 0.49
N TYR A 471 4.60 -18.63 0.68
CA TYR A 471 4.97 -19.59 -0.36
C TYR A 471 4.06 -20.82 -0.29
N MET A 472 3.17 -20.98 -1.25
CA MET A 472 2.11 -21.97 -1.26
C MET A 472 2.45 -23.12 -2.20
N PHE A 473 2.06 -24.34 -1.84
CA PHE A 473 2.31 -25.51 -2.68
C PHE A 473 1.22 -25.69 -3.72
N ASP A 474 -0.01 -25.26 -3.43
CA ASP A 474 -1.05 -25.15 -4.45
C ASP A 474 -0.71 -24.05 -5.45
N LYS A 475 -0.80 -24.38 -6.74
CA LYS A 475 -0.42 -23.48 -7.82
C LYS A 475 -1.29 -22.22 -7.87
N LYS A 476 -2.61 -22.34 -7.69
CA LYS A 476 -3.51 -21.19 -7.73
C LYS A 476 -3.33 -20.30 -6.51
N ALA A 477 -3.11 -20.91 -5.35
CA ALA A 477 -2.80 -20.18 -4.12
C ALA A 477 -1.47 -19.41 -4.28
N GLN A 478 -0.45 -20.03 -4.88
CA GLN A 478 0.83 -19.39 -5.15
C GLN A 478 0.68 -18.21 -6.13
N GLU A 479 -0.03 -18.40 -7.24
CA GLU A 479 -0.32 -17.32 -8.20
C GLU A 479 -1.08 -16.16 -7.53
N ALA A 480 -1.98 -16.44 -6.58
CA ALA A 480 -2.72 -15.42 -5.85
C ALA A 480 -1.83 -14.58 -4.91
N VAL A 481 -0.93 -15.22 -4.14
CA VAL A 481 0.02 -14.50 -3.27
C VAL A 481 1.10 -13.75 -4.05
N GLU A 482 1.44 -14.23 -5.25
CA GLU A 482 2.33 -13.53 -6.20
C GLU A 482 1.66 -12.30 -6.80
N ALA A 483 0.41 -12.42 -7.25
CA ALA A 483 -0.36 -11.31 -7.81
C ALA A 483 -0.54 -10.18 -6.78
N PHE A 484 -0.80 -10.54 -5.52
CA PHE A 484 -0.90 -9.57 -4.42
C PHE A 484 0.46 -9.06 -3.92
N ASN A 485 1.57 -9.52 -4.50
CA ASN A 485 2.92 -9.13 -4.12
C ASN A 485 3.21 -9.40 -2.63
N ILE A 486 2.86 -10.57 -2.11
CA ILE A 486 3.25 -11.04 -0.76
C ILE A 486 4.08 -12.33 -0.80
N ALA A 487 4.45 -12.79 -2.00
CA ALA A 487 5.31 -13.95 -2.22
C ALA A 487 6.82 -13.65 -2.29
N GLY A 488 7.23 -12.39 -2.07
CA GLY A 488 8.66 -12.00 -2.05
C GLY A 488 9.43 -12.30 -3.34
N ARG A 489 8.75 -12.34 -4.50
CA ARG A 489 9.37 -12.58 -5.80
C ARG A 489 10.21 -11.40 -6.26
N VAL A 490 11.35 -11.69 -6.88
CA VAL A 490 12.07 -10.71 -7.68
C VAL A 490 11.30 -10.57 -9.00
N LYS A 491 10.86 -9.34 -9.31
CA LYS A 491 10.03 -9.10 -10.50
C LYS A 491 10.90 -9.16 -11.75
N ASN A 492 10.42 -9.87 -12.76
CA ASN A 492 10.96 -9.73 -14.11
C ASN A 492 10.56 -8.35 -14.64
N PHE A 493 11.53 -7.62 -15.19
CA PHE A 493 11.33 -6.27 -15.70
C PHE A 493 12.00 -6.11 -17.06
N GLU A 494 11.32 -5.44 -17.99
CA GLU A 494 11.89 -5.07 -19.30
C GLU A 494 12.61 -3.72 -19.16
N GLY A 495 13.94 -3.75 -19.14
CA GLY A 495 14.79 -2.57 -19.01
C GLY A 495 15.71 -2.64 -17.80
N ASP A 496 16.21 -1.49 -17.35
CA ASP A 496 17.11 -1.40 -16.21
C ASP A 496 16.35 -1.60 -14.89
N TYR A 497 16.78 -2.57 -14.09
CA TYR A 497 16.19 -2.89 -12.79
C TYR A 497 17.28 -2.94 -11.71
N LEU A 498 17.14 -2.09 -10.69
CA LEU A 498 18.02 -2.08 -9.52
C LEU A 498 17.31 -2.79 -8.36
N TYR A 499 17.85 -3.94 -7.98
CA TYR A 499 17.42 -4.68 -6.78
C TYR A 499 18.57 -4.73 -5.78
N ILE A 500 18.40 -4.04 -4.67
CA ILE A 500 19.39 -3.97 -3.60
C ILE A 500 18.98 -4.95 -2.53
N ASN A 501 19.91 -5.82 -2.16
CA ASN A 501 19.72 -6.82 -1.14
C ASN A 501 20.98 -6.91 -0.26
N ASP A 502 20.79 -7.08 1.05
CA ASP A 502 21.87 -7.15 2.04
C ASP A 502 21.81 -8.47 2.83
N ALA A 503 22.98 -8.95 3.23
CA ALA A 503 23.12 -10.15 4.03
C ALA A 503 24.24 -9.99 5.07
N ASN A 504 23.90 -10.22 6.34
CA ASN A 504 24.86 -10.19 7.44
C ASN A 504 25.30 -11.60 7.83
N LEU A 505 26.53 -11.94 7.47
CA LEU A 505 27.14 -13.25 7.73
C LEU A 505 27.98 -13.29 9.01
N GLY A 506 27.98 -12.21 9.82
CA GLY A 506 28.81 -12.08 11.01
C GLY A 506 28.27 -12.76 12.27
N GLY A 507 27.01 -13.22 12.27
CA GLY A 507 26.39 -13.96 13.38
C GLY A 507 26.27 -13.21 14.71
N ARG A 508 26.53 -11.89 14.72
CA ARG A 508 26.58 -11.04 15.94
C ARG A 508 25.45 -10.02 16.01
N LYS A 509 24.36 -10.26 15.27
CA LYS A 509 23.13 -9.45 15.31
C LYS A 509 23.33 -7.95 15.08
N SER A 510 24.40 -7.59 14.37
CA SER A 510 24.86 -6.20 14.26
C SER A 510 23.87 -5.31 13.49
N ASN A 511 22.93 -5.88 12.74
CA ASN A 511 21.92 -5.09 12.03
C ASN A 511 20.99 -4.33 12.99
N LEU A 512 20.95 -4.70 14.28
CA LEU A 512 20.26 -3.91 15.31
C LEU A 512 20.84 -2.49 15.45
N TYR A 513 22.12 -2.29 15.12
CA TYR A 513 22.86 -1.03 15.33
C TYR A 513 23.32 -0.36 14.04
N VAL A 514 22.83 -0.82 12.87
CA VAL A 514 23.25 -0.32 11.56
C VAL A 514 22.07 0.38 10.89
N THR A 515 22.29 1.63 10.48
CA THR A 515 21.38 2.37 9.61
C THR A 515 21.93 2.36 8.19
N GLN A 516 21.09 2.05 7.22
CA GLN A 516 21.45 2.02 5.80
C GLN A 516 20.72 3.13 5.06
N GLU A 517 21.43 3.79 4.14
CA GLU A 517 20.87 4.79 3.25
C GLU A 517 21.30 4.45 1.82
N VAL A 518 20.34 4.44 0.90
CA VAL A 518 20.58 4.23 -0.53
C VAL A 518 20.21 5.50 -1.27
N ASN A 519 21.17 6.06 -2.00
CA ASN A 519 20.98 7.22 -2.87
C ASN A 519 21.17 6.80 -4.34
N GLN A 520 20.12 6.95 -5.16
CA GLN A 520 20.16 6.68 -6.60
C GLN A 520 20.11 8.00 -7.37
N GLU A 521 21.17 8.29 -8.14
CA GLU A 521 21.22 9.43 -9.05
C GLU A 521 21.11 8.94 -10.50
N ILE A 522 20.08 9.37 -11.22
CA ILE A 522 19.86 9.02 -12.63
C ILE A 522 20.21 10.24 -13.50
N LYS A 523 21.19 10.08 -14.40
CA LYS A 523 21.56 11.09 -15.39
C LYS A 523 21.17 10.61 -16.78
N VAL A 524 20.13 11.20 -17.34
CA VAL A 524 19.71 10.96 -18.73
C VAL A 524 20.55 11.82 -19.65
N ALA A 525 21.18 11.23 -20.66
CA ALA A 525 22.01 11.95 -21.61
C ALA A 525 21.15 12.65 -22.67
N LYS A 526 21.77 13.43 -23.57
CA LYS A 526 21.02 14.18 -24.60
C LYS A 526 20.44 13.29 -25.69
N ASP A 527 21.00 12.10 -25.86
CA ASP A 527 20.60 11.07 -26.81
C ASP A 527 19.57 10.08 -26.24
N GLY A 528 19.16 10.26 -24.98
CA GLY A 528 18.30 9.34 -24.24
C GLY A 528 19.13 8.50 -23.30
#